data_AF-A0A9J7KQI8-F1
#
_entry.id   AF-A0A9J7KQI8-F1
#
_cell.length_a   1.000
_cell.length_b   1.000
_cell.length_c   1.000
_cell.angle_alpha   90.00
_cell.angle_beta   90.00
_cell.angle_gamma   90.00
#
_symmetry.space_group_name_H-M   'P 1'
#
loop_
_entity.id
_entity.type
_entity.pdbx_description
1 polymer ?
#
loop_
_entity_poly.entity_id
_entity_poly.type
_entity_poly.pdbx_seq_one_letter_code
_entity_poly.pdbx_strand_id
1 'polypeptide(L)'
;MDMASTGVFLKTLAFLLCCAIVSGSVQEKAIDEVEGQTEDCLTVKYCPRTATVCTDGALVQRVLADILERLGRTEQVVRAQEELIRTLTKKTTSMEAELSELKQQTDEAVNQTLSGKLCCAELQGQLTQSDDLASKIKDDLCGTSPSLGHIFHITSPAGSYKYDYEEAVQACAEQNASVASYHQLYEAWQDGLELCSCGWLSDRTSRYPMQAGRHGCGDGRKINTCSWAPNTWNAWCFKKIDICD
;
A
#
# COMPACT_ATOMS: atom_id res chain seq x y z
N MET A 1 87.13 -31.13 -3.15
CA MET A 1 86.27 -31.77 -4.15
C MET A 1 84.99 -30.94 -4.25
N ASP A 2 84.89 -30.26 -5.38
CA ASP A 2 83.81 -29.45 -5.96
C ASP A 2 83.10 -28.36 -5.15
N MET A 3 83.62 -27.14 -5.34
CA MET A 3 82.98 -25.83 -5.10
C MET A 3 81.71 -25.58 -5.95
N ALA A 4 81.25 -26.58 -6.72
CA ALA A 4 80.02 -26.52 -7.50
C ALA A 4 78.77 -26.95 -6.71
N SER A 5 78.91 -27.67 -5.60
CA SER A 5 77.76 -28.28 -4.89
C SER A 5 77.10 -27.38 -3.83
N THR A 6 77.87 -26.50 -3.18
CA THR A 6 77.35 -25.54 -2.18
C THR A 6 76.57 -24.38 -2.80
N GLY A 7 76.93 -23.97 -4.02
CA GLY A 7 76.22 -22.92 -4.78
C GLY A 7 74.86 -23.35 -5.31
N VAL A 8 74.70 -24.65 -5.63
CA VAL A 8 73.41 -25.21 -6.04
C VAL A 8 72.50 -25.33 -4.82
N PHE A 9 73.00 -25.79 -3.68
CA PHE A 9 72.20 -25.89 -2.44
C PHE A 9 71.67 -24.53 -1.94
N LEU A 10 72.48 -23.47 -1.97
CA LEU A 10 72.00 -22.12 -1.58
C LEU A 10 71.01 -21.53 -2.58
N LYS A 11 71.17 -21.79 -3.88
CA LYS A 11 70.20 -21.36 -4.91
C LYS A 11 68.88 -22.08 -4.76
N THR A 12 68.89 -23.39 -4.50
CA THR A 12 67.66 -24.18 -4.31
C THR A 12 66.97 -23.82 -2.98
N LEU A 13 67.73 -23.55 -1.92
CA LEU A 13 67.17 -23.09 -0.63
C LEU A 13 66.56 -21.69 -0.74
N ALA A 14 67.22 -20.77 -1.45
CA ALA A 14 66.70 -19.42 -1.72
C ALA A 14 65.46 -19.44 -2.61
N PHE A 15 65.40 -20.33 -3.61
CA PHE A 15 64.24 -20.51 -4.48
C PHE A 15 63.05 -21.12 -3.73
N LEU A 16 63.28 -22.09 -2.84
CA LEU A 16 62.24 -22.70 -2.00
C LEU A 16 61.70 -21.74 -0.92
N LEU A 17 62.57 -20.91 -0.32
CA LEU A 17 62.15 -19.83 0.59
C LEU A 17 61.37 -18.73 -0.16
N CYS A 18 61.65 -18.52 -1.45
CA CYS A 18 60.89 -17.60 -2.31
C CYS A 18 59.50 -18.17 -2.69
N CYS A 19 59.41 -19.47 -2.99
CA CYS A 19 58.13 -20.13 -3.30
C CYS A 19 57.21 -20.29 -2.09
N ALA A 20 57.74 -20.52 -0.88
CA ALA A 20 56.91 -20.74 0.31
C ALA A 20 56.22 -19.46 0.84
N ILE A 21 56.73 -18.28 0.49
CA ILE A 21 56.20 -16.98 0.92
C ILE A 21 55.17 -16.42 -0.08
N VAL A 22 55.09 -16.98 -1.29
CA VAL A 22 54.14 -16.58 -2.34
C VAL A 22 52.99 -17.58 -2.42
N SER A 23 52.06 -17.48 -1.47
CA SER A 23 50.67 -17.86 -1.69
C SER A 23 49.81 -16.62 -1.47
N GLY A 24 49.58 -15.85 -2.54
CA GLY A 24 48.39 -15.02 -2.59
C GLY A 24 48.55 -13.51 -2.79
N SER A 25 49.59 -13.04 -3.50
CA SER A 25 49.44 -11.88 -4.42
C SER A 25 50.77 -11.59 -5.11
N VAL A 26 50.87 -12.07 -6.33
CA VAL A 26 51.96 -11.83 -7.28
C VAL A 26 51.92 -10.37 -7.71
N GLN A 27 52.90 -9.59 -7.27
CA GLN A 27 53.55 -8.59 -8.10
C GLN A 27 55.06 -8.79 -7.96
N GLU A 28 55.48 -9.87 -8.62
CA GLU A 28 56.71 -9.97 -9.41
C GLU A 28 57.60 -8.73 -9.39
N LYS A 29 58.39 -8.57 -8.32
CA LYS A 29 59.64 -7.82 -8.38
C LYS A 29 60.71 -8.64 -7.69
N ALA A 30 61.46 -9.29 -8.57
CA ALA A 30 62.71 -9.96 -8.33
C ALA A 30 63.65 -9.08 -7.48
N ILE A 31 64.63 -9.72 -6.86
CA ILE A 31 65.84 -9.07 -6.37
C ILE A 31 66.32 -8.10 -7.47
N ASP A 32 66.18 -6.79 -7.24
CA ASP A 32 66.25 -5.82 -8.34
C ASP A 32 67.69 -5.59 -8.84
N GLU A 33 68.74 -5.72 -8.00
CA GLU A 33 70.15 -5.64 -8.47
C GLU A 33 71.16 -5.93 -7.35
N VAL A 34 72.32 -6.51 -7.72
CA VAL A 34 73.52 -6.57 -6.85
C VAL A 34 74.37 -5.34 -7.15
N GLU A 35 74.38 -4.35 -6.25
CA GLU A 35 75.04 -3.06 -6.48
C GLU A 35 76.56 -3.05 -6.20
N GLY A 36 77.13 -4.11 -5.61
CA GLY A 36 78.58 -4.19 -5.40
C GLY A 36 79.06 -5.44 -4.67
N GLN A 37 80.21 -5.95 -5.12
CA GLN A 37 80.89 -7.13 -4.58
C GLN A 37 82.36 -6.78 -4.24
N THR A 38 82.77 -7.05 -3.00
CA THR A 38 84.18 -7.13 -2.59
C THR A 38 84.52 -8.59 -2.30
N GLU A 39 85.82 -8.99 -2.22
CA GLU A 39 86.20 -10.41 -2.04
C GLU A 39 85.49 -11.07 -0.83
N ASP A 40 85.14 -10.26 0.18
CA ASP A 40 84.50 -10.73 1.39
C ASP A 40 83.08 -10.19 1.67
N CYS A 41 82.40 -9.46 0.77
CA CYS A 41 81.04 -8.95 1.06
C CYS A 41 80.13 -8.73 -0.15
N LEU A 42 78.83 -8.91 0.05
CA LEU A 42 77.73 -8.68 -0.90
C LEU A 42 76.69 -7.72 -0.32
N THR A 43 76.37 -6.62 -1.02
CA THR A 43 75.29 -5.71 -0.60
C THR A 43 74.03 -5.93 -1.44
N VAL A 44 72.90 -6.15 -0.77
CA VAL A 44 71.60 -6.42 -1.40
C VAL A 44 70.57 -5.41 -0.91
N LYS A 45 69.82 -4.84 -1.86
CA LYS A 45 68.66 -4.00 -1.56
C LYS A 45 67.40 -4.85 -1.49
N TYR A 46 66.64 -4.72 -0.41
CA TYR A 46 65.30 -5.30 -0.32
C TYR A 46 64.40 -4.34 0.44
N CYS A 47 63.30 -3.96 -0.21
CA CYS A 47 62.52 -2.79 0.18
C CYS A 47 61.99 -2.89 1.63
N PRO A 48 62.13 -1.84 2.46
CA PRO A 48 62.67 -0.51 2.17
C PRO A 48 64.12 -0.30 2.64
N ARG A 49 64.94 -1.36 2.76
CA ARG A 49 66.29 -1.30 3.35
C ARG A 49 67.38 -1.84 2.44
N THR A 50 68.61 -1.50 2.79
CA THR A 50 69.83 -2.07 2.20
C THR A 50 70.55 -2.89 3.27
N ALA A 51 71.10 -4.04 2.90
CA ALA A 51 71.88 -4.88 3.80
C ALA A 51 73.19 -5.32 3.15
N THR A 52 74.30 -5.17 3.86
CA THR A 52 75.63 -5.63 3.45
C THR A 52 75.97 -6.91 4.22
N VAL A 53 76.32 -7.98 3.49
CA VAL A 53 76.53 -9.33 4.00
C VAL A 53 77.96 -9.76 3.70
N CYS A 54 78.81 -9.89 4.72
CA CYS A 54 80.21 -10.28 4.56
C CYS A 54 80.45 -11.78 4.85
N THR A 55 81.46 -12.40 4.21
CA THR A 55 81.86 -13.82 4.29
C THR A 55 82.41 -14.26 5.65
N ASP A 56 82.42 -13.37 6.64
CA ASP A 56 82.63 -13.76 8.03
C ASP A 56 81.37 -14.48 8.55
N GLY A 57 81.40 -15.81 8.58
CA GLY A 57 80.24 -16.67 8.85
C GLY A 57 79.50 -16.36 10.16
N ALA A 58 80.15 -15.71 11.12
CA ALA A 58 79.53 -15.28 12.38
C ALA A 58 78.55 -14.10 12.19
N LEU A 59 78.80 -13.18 11.25
CA LEU A 59 77.92 -12.02 11.01
C LEU A 59 76.70 -12.44 10.19
N VAL A 60 76.89 -13.31 9.20
CA VAL A 60 75.81 -13.91 8.40
C VAL A 60 74.84 -14.66 9.31
N GLN A 61 75.35 -15.44 10.28
CA GLN A 61 74.49 -16.14 11.24
C GLN A 61 73.70 -15.19 12.14
N ARG A 62 74.26 -14.05 12.55
CA ARG A 62 73.54 -13.05 13.37
C ARG A 62 72.44 -12.33 12.59
N VAL A 63 72.73 -11.94 11.35
CA VAL A 63 71.74 -11.30 10.48
C VAL A 63 70.63 -12.29 10.13
N LEU A 64 70.98 -13.55 9.83
CA LEU A 64 70.00 -14.61 9.57
C LEU A 64 69.15 -14.91 10.82
N ALA A 65 69.74 -14.92 12.02
CA ALA A 65 69.00 -15.10 13.26
C ALA A 65 68.01 -13.95 13.53
N ASP A 66 68.41 -12.69 13.35
CA ASP A 66 67.49 -11.54 13.49
C ASP A 66 66.37 -11.56 12.44
N ILE A 67 66.69 -11.95 11.20
CA ILE A 67 65.68 -12.13 10.14
C ILE A 67 64.71 -13.25 10.50
N LEU A 68 65.18 -14.42 10.95
CA LEU A 68 64.32 -15.53 11.35
C LEU A 68 63.46 -15.17 12.57
N GLU A 69 63.99 -14.42 13.54
CA GLU A 69 63.24 -13.93 14.69
C GLU A 69 62.18 -12.89 14.30
N ARG A 70 62.49 -11.99 13.34
CA ARG A 70 61.52 -11.04 12.78
C ARG A 70 60.46 -11.75 11.94
N LEU A 71 60.84 -12.73 11.13
CA LEU A 71 59.93 -13.56 10.33
C LEU A 71 58.98 -14.36 11.23
N GLY A 72 59.48 -14.94 12.32
CA GLY A 72 58.66 -15.62 13.32
C GLY A 72 57.65 -14.71 14.01
N ARG A 73 58.03 -13.46 14.32
CA ARG A 73 57.12 -12.43 14.85
C ARG A 73 56.04 -12.05 13.83
N THR A 74 56.40 -11.87 12.56
CA THR A 74 55.41 -11.61 11.50
C THR A 74 54.47 -12.79 11.28
N GLU A 75 54.95 -14.03 11.33
CA GLU A 75 54.12 -15.23 11.19
C GLU A 75 53.14 -15.38 12.36
N GLN A 76 53.56 -15.04 13.59
CA GLN A 76 52.67 -14.97 14.75
C GLN A 76 51.60 -13.89 14.59
N VAL A 77 51.95 -12.70 14.11
CA VAL A 77 50.99 -11.62 13.85
C VAL A 77 50.00 -12.01 12.74
N VAL A 78 50.47 -12.62 11.65
CA VAL A 78 49.61 -13.09 10.56
C VAL A 78 48.66 -14.19 11.05
N ARG A 79 49.13 -15.16 11.84
CA ARG A 79 48.27 -16.19 12.46
C ARG A 79 47.19 -15.58 13.37
N ALA A 80 47.58 -14.63 14.22
CA ALA A 80 46.64 -13.92 15.09
C ALA A 80 45.61 -13.11 14.28
N GLN A 81 46.03 -12.47 13.19
CA GLN A 81 45.12 -11.77 12.28
C GLN A 81 44.19 -12.72 11.54
N GLU A 82 44.65 -13.89 11.09
CA GLU A 82 43.80 -14.90 10.44
C GLU A 82 42.73 -15.44 11.39
N GLU A 83 43.05 -15.70 12.65
CA GLU A 83 42.07 -16.12 13.66
C GLU A 83 41.02 -15.05 13.92
N LEU A 84 41.45 -13.79 13.99
CA LEU A 84 40.54 -12.66 14.14
C LEU A 84 39.64 -12.50 12.91
N ILE A 85 40.21 -12.59 11.71
CA ILE A 85 39.46 -12.55 10.43
C ILE A 85 38.45 -13.68 10.38
N ARG A 86 38.83 -14.92 10.72
CA ARG A 86 37.90 -16.07 10.77
C ARG A 86 36.74 -15.82 11.74
N THR A 87 37.05 -15.27 12.92
CA THR A 87 36.04 -14.95 13.94
C THR A 87 35.08 -13.87 13.45
N LEU A 88 35.62 -12.82 12.83
CA LEU A 88 34.82 -11.73 12.27
C LEU A 88 33.95 -12.23 11.10
N THR A 89 34.51 -12.98 10.17
CA THR A 89 33.76 -13.57 9.05
C THR A 89 32.62 -14.45 9.54
N LYS A 90 32.86 -15.31 10.55
CA LYS A 90 31.81 -16.14 11.15
C LYS A 90 30.68 -15.31 11.78
N LYS A 91 31.01 -14.23 12.48
CA LYS A 91 30.02 -13.32 13.05
C LYS A 91 29.23 -12.59 11.97
N THR A 92 29.89 -12.12 10.91
CA THR A 92 29.24 -11.49 9.75
C THR A 92 28.24 -12.44 9.10
N THR A 93 28.64 -13.68 8.80
CA THR A 93 27.72 -14.66 8.19
C THR A 93 26.55 -15.03 9.10
N SER A 94 26.78 -15.09 10.42
CA SER A 94 25.72 -15.35 11.40
C SER A 94 24.70 -14.21 11.42
N MET A 95 25.17 -12.97 11.44
CA MET A 95 24.32 -11.78 11.42
C MET A 95 23.60 -11.59 10.09
N GLU A 96 24.24 -11.94 8.96
CA GLU A 96 23.60 -11.94 7.64
C GLU A 96 22.47 -12.97 7.55
N ALA A 97 22.61 -14.13 8.18
CA ALA A 97 21.55 -15.14 8.26
C ALA A 97 20.35 -14.64 9.08
N GLU A 98 20.59 -14.04 10.25
CA GLU A 98 19.53 -13.42 11.07
C GLU A 98 18.83 -12.29 10.32
N LEU A 99 19.59 -11.47 9.58
CA LEU A 99 19.03 -10.41 8.75
C LEU A 99 18.19 -10.95 7.59
N SER A 100 18.59 -12.09 7.00
CA SER A 100 17.82 -12.76 5.96
C SER A 100 16.49 -13.29 6.49
N GLU A 101 16.49 -13.88 7.69
CA GLU A 101 15.28 -14.38 8.34
C GLU A 101 14.32 -13.22 8.68
N LEU A 102 14.85 -12.12 9.21
CA LEU A 102 14.06 -10.93 9.52
C LEU A 102 13.48 -10.28 8.25
N LYS A 103 14.24 -10.25 7.15
CA LYS A 103 13.73 -9.77 5.85
C LYS A 103 12.59 -10.64 5.35
N GLN A 104 12.72 -11.96 5.43
CA GLN A 104 11.65 -12.87 5.02
C GLN A 104 10.38 -12.68 5.85
N GLN A 105 10.50 -12.50 7.17
CA GLN A 105 9.37 -12.17 8.04
C GLN A 105 8.73 -10.82 7.69
N THR A 106 9.56 -9.84 7.33
CA THR A 106 9.08 -8.50 6.93
C THR A 106 8.39 -8.55 5.57
N ASP A 107 8.95 -9.26 4.58
CA ASP A 107 8.35 -9.41 3.25
C ASP A 107 7.01 -10.16 3.32
N GLU A 108 6.91 -11.17 4.18
CA GLU A 108 5.64 -11.86 4.44
C GLU A 108 4.62 -10.93 5.12
N ALA A 109 5.03 -10.17 6.15
CA ALA A 109 4.16 -9.20 6.82
C ALA A 109 3.72 -8.06 5.88
N VAL A 110 4.61 -7.57 5.00
CA VAL A 110 4.32 -6.57 3.98
C VAL A 110 3.39 -7.14 2.92
N ASN A 111 3.61 -8.37 2.43
CA ASN A 111 2.75 -9.02 1.46
C ASN A 111 1.34 -9.29 2.02
N GLN A 112 1.24 -9.64 3.30
CA GLN A 112 -0.04 -9.75 4.02
C GLN A 112 -0.75 -8.40 4.13
N THR A 113 -0.01 -7.31 4.34
CA THR A 113 -0.55 -5.95 4.42
C THR A 113 -0.95 -5.39 3.05
N LEU A 114 -0.13 -5.62 2.01
CA LEU A 114 -0.37 -5.19 0.62
C LEU A 114 -1.53 -5.97 -0.03
N SER A 115 -1.73 -7.24 0.36
CA SER A 115 -2.84 -8.06 -0.13
C SER A 115 -4.21 -7.62 0.39
N GLY A 116 -4.29 -6.64 1.31
CA GLY A 116 -5.57 -6.12 1.80
C GLY A 116 -6.45 -7.14 2.52
N LYS A 117 -5.97 -8.36 2.77
CA LYS A 117 -6.76 -9.46 3.34
C LYS A 117 -7.19 -9.21 4.77
N LEU A 118 -6.46 -8.38 5.53
CA LEU A 118 -6.77 -8.14 6.94
C LEU A 118 -7.66 -6.92 7.19
N CYS A 119 -7.75 -5.97 6.26
CA CYS A 119 -8.67 -4.82 6.39
C CYS A 119 -9.92 -4.98 5.51
N CYS A 120 -9.79 -5.65 4.35
CA CYS A 120 -10.93 -5.86 3.47
C CYS A 120 -11.85 -6.97 3.96
N ALA A 121 -11.40 -8.06 4.59
CA ALA A 121 -12.30 -9.18 4.92
C ALA A 121 -13.39 -8.81 5.96
N GLU A 122 -13.04 -8.02 6.98
CA GLU A 122 -14.00 -7.59 8.02
C GLU A 122 -14.94 -6.50 7.50
N LEU A 123 -14.40 -5.52 6.74
CA LEU A 123 -15.21 -4.48 6.10
C LEU A 123 -16.06 -5.03 4.94
N GLN A 124 -15.58 -6.03 4.21
CA GLN A 124 -16.34 -6.77 3.20
C GLN A 124 -17.45 -7.58 3.85
N GLY A 125 -17.21 -8.21 5.00
CA GLY A 125 -18.26 -8.88 5.78
C GLY A 125 -19.39 -7.92 6.16
N GLN A 126 -19.04 -6.71 6.61
CA GLN A 126 -20.02 -5.66 6.94
C GLN A 126 -20.72 -5.09 5.70
N LEU A 127 -20.01 -4.91 4.57
CA LEU A 127 -20.62 -4.50 3.30
C LEU A 127 -21.56 -5.57 2.75
N THR A 128 -21.16 -6.84 2.74
CA THR A 128 -21.99 -7.96 2.29
C THR A 128 -23.24 -8.10 3.15
N GLN A 129 -23.14 -7.86 4.45
CA GLN A 129 -24.30 -7.86 5.34
C GLN A 129 -25.25 -6.70 5.05
N SER A 130 -24.73 -5.53 4.67
CA SER A 130 -25.52 -4.38 4.22
C SER A 130 -26.17 -4.61 2.85
N ASP A 131 -25.47 -5.27 1.93
CA ASP A 131 -25.95 -5.58 0.58
C ASP A 131 -27.02 -6.69 0.60
N ASP A 132 -26.85 -7.71 1.45
CA ASP A 132 -27.85 -8.76 1.70
C ASP A 132 -29.10 -8.18 2.38
N LEU A 133 -28.93 -7.23 3.30
CA LEU A 133 -30.06 -6.54 3.91
C LEU A 133 -30.76 -5.62 2.89
N ALA A 134 -30.01 -4.90 2.06
CA ALA A 134 -30.55 -4.03 1.03
C ALA A 134 -31.29 -4.82 -0.05
N SER A 135 -30.76 -5.97 -0.49
CA SER A 135 -31.43 -6.85 -1.45
C SER A 135 -32.70 -7.46 -0.86
N LYS A 136 -32.68 -7.90 0.40
CA LYS A 136 -33.88 -8.38 1.09
C LYS A 136 -34.94 -7.30 1.26
N ILE A 137 -34.54 -6.09 1.66
CA ILE A 137 -35.45 -4.94 1.76
C ILE A 137 -36.03 -4.60 0.39
N LYS A 138 -35.21 -4.62 -0.67
CA LYS A 138 -35.65 -4.44 -2.05
C LYS A 138 -36.69 -5.50 -2.43
N ASP A 139 -36.42 -6.79 -2.18
CA ASP A 139 -37.35 -7.88 -2.52
C ASP A 139 -38.67 -7.80 -1.74
N ASP A 140 -38.62 -7.50 -0.43
CA ASP A 140 -39.81 -7.32 0.41
C ASP A 140 -40.65 -6.11 -0.06
N LEU A 141 -39.99 -4.97 -0.35
CA LEU A 141 -40.65 -3.78 -0.89
C LEU A 141 -41.22 -4.06 -2.29
N CYS A 142 -40.48 -4.79 -3.12
CA CYS A 142 -40.88 -5.18 -4.47
C CYS A 142 -42.10 -6.10 -4.50
N GLY A 143 -42.24 -6.99 -3.50
CA GLY A 143 -43.43 -7.81 -3.30
C GLY A 143 -44.69 -7.00 -2.93
N THR A 144 -44.51 -5.83 -2.31
CA THR A 144 -45.59 -4.89 -1.93
C THR A 144 -45.74 -3.66 -2.85
N SER A 145 -44.95 -3.61 -3.93
CA SER A 145 -44.57 -2.41 -4.70
C SER A 145 -45.63 -1.62 -5.48
N PRO A 146 -46.87 -2.07 -5.73
CA PRO A 146 -47.77 -1.24 -6.53
C PRO A 146 -48.09 0.15 -5.95
N SER A 147 -47.93 0.36 -4.64
CA SER A 147 -48.37 1.59 -3.94
C SER A 147 -47.28 2.46 -3.28
N LEU A 148 -45.99 2.06 -3.31
CA LEU A 148 -44.92 2.91 -2.75
C LEU A 148 -44.67 4.14 -3.62
N GLY A 149 -44.99 5.31 -3.08
CA GLY A 149 -44.81 6.59 -3.74
C GLY A 149 -45.08 7.75 -2.80
N HIS A 150 -44.98 8.97 -3.32
CA HIS A 150 -45.32 10.17 -2.56
C HIS A 150 -46.24 11.07 -3.38
N ILE A 151 -47.15 11.74 -2.66
CA ILE A 151 -48.01 12.76 -3.22
C ILE A 151 -47.36 14.14 -3.07
N PHE A 152 -47.52 14.99 -4.08
CA PHE A 152 -47.07 16.38 -4.05
C PHE A 152 -48.06 17.27 -4.80
N HIS A 153 -48.01 18.56 -4.52
CA HIS A 153 -48.92 19.55 -5.08
C HIS A 153 -48.17 20.47 -6.05
N ILE A 154 -48.73 20.70 -7.24
CA ILE A 154 -48.14 21.61 -8.23
C ILE A 154 -49.13 22.69 -8.67
N THR A 155 -48.60 23.87 -8.95
CA THR A 155 -49.35 25.04 -9.44
C THR A 155 -48.92 25.38 -10.85
N SER A 156 -49.83 25.93 -11.65
CA SER A 156 -49.49 26.39 -13.00
C SER A 156 -48.45 27.51 -12.98
N PRO A 157 -47.51 27.54 -13.95
CA PRO A 157 -46.63 28.69 -14.15
C PRO A 157 -47.39 30.01 -14.37
N ALA A 158 -48.62 29.94 -14.87
CA ALA A 158 -49.49 31.11 -15.07
C ALA A 158 -50.21 31.58 -13.79
N GLY A 159 -49.97 30.92 -12.65
CA GLY A 159 -50.55 31.24 -11.35
C GLY A 159 -51.37 30.11 -10.74
N SER A 160 -51.91 30.34 -9.54
CA SER A 160 -52.73 29.35 -8.83
C SER A 160 -54.10 29.14 -9.49
N TYR A 161 -54.59 27.91 -9.45
CA TYR A 161 -55.92 27.53 -9.94
C TYR A 161 -56.13 27.81 -11.43
N LYS A 162 -55.14 27.45 -12.24
CA LYS A 162 -55.14 27.69 -13.70
C LYS A 162 -55.07 26.42 -14.54
N TYR A 163 -54.97 25.23 -13.95
CA TYR A 163 -55.08 23.99 -14.70
C TYR A 163 -56.53 23.57 -14.84
N ASP A 164 -56.98 23.29 -16.06
CA ASP A 164 -58.07 22.33 -16.26
C ASP A 164 -57.60 20.90 -15.92
N TYR A 165 -58.48 19.91 -16.03
CA TYR A 165 -58.14 18.54 -15.64
C TYR A 165 -57.07 17.94 -16.56
N GLU A 166 -57.20 18.13 -17.86
CA GLU A 166 -56.29 17.61 -18.87
C GLU A 166 -54.89 18.25 -18.75
N GLU A 167 -54.82 19.55 -18.49
CA GLU A 167 -53.57 20.26 -18.20
C GLU A 167 -52.93 19.77 -16.89
N ALA A 168 -53.72 19.48 -15.86
CA ALA A 168 -53.21 18.89 -14.63
C ALA A 168 -52.62 17.49 -14.84
N VAL A 169 -53.24 16.67 -15.69
CA VAL A 169 -52.70 15.36 -16.08
C VAL A 169 -51.36 15.53 -16.78
N GLN A 170 -51.28 16.44 -17.75
CA GLN A 170 -50.04 16.70 -18.47
C GLN A 170 -48.94 17.24 -17.53
N ALA A 171 -49.28 18.19 -16.66
CA ALA A 171 -48.33 18.79 -15.73
C ALA A 171 -47.76 17.76 -14.74
N CYS A 172 -48.57 16.81 -14.24
CA CYS A 172 -48.05 15.71 -13.45
C CYS A 172 -47.14 14.79 -14.28
N ALA A 173 -47.51 14.47 -15.52
CA ALA A 173 -46.71 13.62 -16.41
C ALA A 173 -45.33 14.22 -16.71
N GLU A 174 -45.24 15.53 -16.90
CA GLU A 174 -43.97 16.27 -17.08
C GLU A 174 -43.02 16.14 -15.87
N GLN A 175 -43.53 15.81 -14.69
CA GLN A 175 -42.75 15.54 -13.48
C GLN A 175 -42.44 14.04 -13.27
N ASN A 176 -42.71 13.20 -14.27
CA ASN A 176 -42.69 11.74 -14.18
C ASN A 176 -43.63 11.22 -13.06
N ALA A 177 -44.84 11.76 -13.03
CA ALA A 177 -45.87 11.41 -12.06
C ALA A 177 -47.23 11.26 -12.75
N SER A 178 -48.21 10.69 -12.07
CA SER A 178 -49.61 10.70 -12.50
C SER A 178 -50.43 11.60 -11.58
N VAL A 179 -51.64 12.01 -12.00
CA VAL A 179 -52.56 12.68 -11.07
C VAL A 179 -52.91 11.72 -9.94
N ALA A 180 -52.80 12.18 -8.70
CA ALA A 180 -53.03 11.38 -7.53
C ALA A 180 -54.49 10.91 -7.44
N SER A 181 -54.69 9.69 -6.96
CA SER A 181 -56.00 9.19 -6.59
C SER A 181 -56.46 9.76 -5.24
N TYR A 182 -57.77 9.72 -5.00
CA TYR A 182 -58.31 10.06 -3.68
C TYR A 182 -57.71 9.20 -2.57
N HIS A 183 -57.46 7.91 -2.84
CA HIS A 183 -56.88 7.00 -1.86
C HIS A 183 -55.47 7.44 -1.45
N GLN A 184 -54.62 7.78 -2.42
CA GLN A 184 -53.26 8.29 -2.14
C GLN A 184 -53.28 9.62 -1.38
N LEU A 185 -54.21 10.54 -1.72
CA LEU A 185 -54.39 11.78 -0.95
C LEU A 185 -54.87 11.49 0.48
N TYR A 186 -55.74 10.50 0.65
CA TYR A 186 -56.27 10.07 1.94
C TYR A 186 -55.21 9.45 2.84
N GLU A 187 -54.35 8.59 2.30
CA GLU A 187 -53.21 8.03 3.03
C GLU A 187 -52.26 9.13 3.50
N ALA A 188 -51.85 10.03 2.60
CA ALA A 188 -51.00 11.15 2.97
C ALA A 188 -51.65 12.07 4.02
N TRP A 189 -52.97 12.26 3.96
CA TRP A 189 -53.74 12.97 4.99
C TRP A 189 -53.80 12.20 6.32
N GLN A 190 -53.87 10.87 6.34
CA GLN A 190 -53.74 10.13 7.59
C GLN A 190 -52.36 10.36 8.23
N ASP A 191 -51.32 10.50 7.39
CA ASP A 191 -49.95 10.77 7.80
C ASP A 191 -49.66 12.25 8.15
N GLY A 192 -50.68 13.11 8.10
CA GLY A 192 -50.57 14.50 8.56
C GLY A 192 -50.49 15.56 7.46
N LEU A 193 -50.66 15.20 6.17
CA LEU A 193 -50.71 16.17 5.08
C LEU A 193 -51.82 17.21 5.31
N GLU A 194 -51.45 18.48 5.28
CA GLU A 194 -52.35 19.63 5.34
C GLU A 194 -51.91 20.66 4.30
N LEU A 195 -52.81 21.04 3.39
CA LEU A 195 -52.57 22.13 2.46
C LEU A 195 -53.90 22.77 2.08
N CYS A 196 -54.08 24.04 2.42
CA CYS A 196 -55.25 24.81 2.03
C CYS A 196 -55.14 25.29 0.57
N SER A 197 -55.12 24.33 -0.35
CA SER A 197 -55.08 24.58 -1.78
C SER A 197 -55.75 23.45 -2.54
N CYS A 198 -56.70 23.82 -3.39
CA CYS A 198 -57.44 22.89 -4.24
C CYS A 198 -56.62 22.34 -5.39
N GLY A 199 -56.55 21.02 -5.48
CA GLY A 199 -55.94 20.32 -6.60
C GLY A 199 -56.84 19.26 -7.20
N TRP A 200 -56.69 19.02 -8.50
CA TRP A 200 -57.31 17.90 -9.21
C TRP A 200 -56.81 16.54 -8.72
N LEU A 201 -57.72 15.57 -8.72
CA LEU A 201 -57.48 14.14 -8.46
C LEU A 201 -57.91 13.31 -9.67
N SER A 202 -57.42 12.07 -9.78
CA SER A 202 -57.64 11.18 -10.92
C SER A 202 -59.11 10.82 -11.18
N ASP A 203 -60.00 11.00 -10.19
CA ASP A 203 -61.44 10.84 -10.32
C ASP A 203 -62.15 12.10 -10.87
N ARG A 204 -61.38 13.08 -11.37
CA ARG A 204 -61.85 14.39 -11.84
C ARG A 204 -62.54 15.22 -10.74
N THR A 205 -62.35 14.88 -9.48
CA THR A 205 -62.73 15.75 -8.36
C THR A 205 -61.58 16.67 -7.98
N SER A 206 -61.92 17.78 -7.33
CA SER A 206 -60.93 18.73 -6.81
C SER A 206 -61.07 18.82 -5.30
N ARG A 207 -59.94 18.68 -4.60
CA ARG A 207 -59.92 18.54 -3.13
C ARG A 207 -58.71 19.18 -2.48
N TYR A 208 -58.83 19.43 -1.17
CA TYR A 208 -57.74 19.89 -0.32
C TYR A 208 -57.82 19.29 1.11
N PRO A 209 -56.72 18.71 1.63
CA PRO A 209 -56.70 18.07 2.95
C PRO A 209 -56.43 19.09 4.08
N MET A 210 -57.20 18.98 5.18
CA MET A 210 -56.99 19.75 6.42
C MET A 210 -56.89 18.81 7.63
N GLN A 211 -55.88 19.00 8.49
CA GLN A 211 -55.73 18.30 9.79
C GLN A 211 -56.50 18.99 10.91
N ALA A 212 -56.79 20.28 10.78
CA ALA A 212 -57.63 21.03 11.69
C ALA A 212 -58.41 22.12 10.96
N GLY A 213 -59.52 22.57 11.56
CA GLY A 213 -60.26 23.73 11.04
C GLY A 213 -59.42 25.00 11.14
N ARG A 214 -59.39 25.79 10.07
CA ARG A 214 -58.68 27.08 10.03
C ARG A 214 -59.56 28.14 9.37
N HIS A 215 -59.49 29.38 9.85
CA HIS A 215 -60.24 30.47 9.25
C HIS A 215 -59.90 30.62 7.75
N GLY A 216 -60.92 30.54 6.89
CA GLY A 216 -60.77 30.55 5.43
C GLY A 216 -60.36 29.21 4.79
N CYS A 217 -60.13 28.17 5.58
CA CYS A 217 -59.56 26.89 5.16
C CYS A 217 -60.21 25.73 5.93
N GLY A 218 -61.46 25.39 5.56
CA GLY A 218 -62.22 24.30 6.19
C GLY A 218 -62.61 24.56 7.66
N ASP A 219 -63.50 23.72 8.19
CA ASP A 219 -64.07 23.81 9.55
C ASP A 219 -63.58 22.71 10.51
N GLY A 220 -62.75 21.78 10.03
CA GLY A 220 -62.30 20.64 10.82
C GLY A 220 -61.31 19.74 10.07
N ARG A 221 -60.96 18.62 10.73
CA ARG A 221 -60.08 17.57 10.20
C ARG A 221 -60.81 16.75 9.13
N LYS A 222 -60.69 17.13 7.86
CA LYS A 222 -61.29 16.43 6.72
C LYS A 222 -60.60 16.78 5.41
N ILE A 223 -60.82 15.95 4.39
CA ILE A 223 -60.51 16.29 3.00
C ILE A 223 -61.72 17.00 2.41
N ASN A 224 -61.55 18.28 2.12
CA ASN A 224 -62.61 19.15 1.63
C ASN A 224 -62.71 19.08 0.10
N THR A 225 -63.92 19.22 -0.44
CA THR A 225 -64.16 19.35 -1.88
C THR A 225 -64.15 20.82 -2.28
N CYS A 226 -63.65 21.09 -3.48
CA CYS A 226 -63.55 22.44 -4.03
C CYS A 226 -64.75 22.75 -4.92
N SER A 227 -65.36 23.92 -4.72
CA SER A 227 -66.59 24.31 -5.43
C SER A 227 -66.68 25.80 -5.77
N TRP A 228 -65.61 26.57 -5.56
CA TRP A 228 -65.62 28.03 -5.67
C TRP A 228 -64.88 28.60 -6.90
N ALA A 229 -64.20 27.77 -7.70
CA ALA A 229 -63.49 28.18 -8.91
C ALA A 229 -64.14 27.56 -10.16
N PRO A 230 -64.02 28.18 -11.34
CA PRO A 230 -64.68 27.77 -12.58
C PRO A 230 -63.97 26.57 -13.23
N ASN A 231 -63.98 25.41 -12.55
CA ASN A 231 -63.32 24.17 -13.00
C ASN A 231 -61.85 24.35 -13.37
N THR A 232 -61.14 25.24 -12.68
CA THR A 232 -59.69 25.37 -12.79
C THR A 232 -59.08 25.27 -11.40
N TRP A 233 -58.10 24.40 -11.24
CA TRP A 233 -57.48 24.10 -9.95
C TRP A 233 -55.97 23.93 -10.11
N ASN A 234 -55.29 23.61 -9.01
CA ASN A 234 -53.92 23.10 -9.06
C ASN A 234 -53.97 21.58 -9.33
N ALA A 235 -52.85 20.87 -9.20
CA ALA A 235 -52.86 19.42 -9.35
C ALA A 235 -52.21 18.72 -8.15
N TRP A 236 -52.84 17.65 -7.68
CA TRP A 236 -52.19 16.68 -6.82
C TRP A 236 -51.58 15.60 -7.70
N CYS A 237 -50.27 15.41 -7.61
CA CYS A 237 -49.54 14.42 -8.37
C CYS A 237 -49.01 13.34 -7.44
N PHE A 238 -48.95 12.11 -7.93
CA PHE A 238 -48.35 10.97 -7.25
C PHE A 238 -47.19 10.45 -8.07
N LYS A 239 -46.01 10.46 -7.47
CA LYS A 239 -44.81 9.86 -8.06
C LYS A 239 -44.54 8.54 -7.36
N LYS A 240 -44.65 7.47 -8.14
CA LYS A 240 -44.25 6.13 -7.70
C LYS A 240 -42.74 6.12 -7.47
N ILE A 241 -42.29 5.42 -6.44
CA ILE A 241 -40.86 5.16 -6.24
C ILE A 241 -40.56 3.85 -6.96
N ASP A 242 -39.79 3.94 -8.04
CA ASP A 242 -39.31 2.77 -8.76
C ASP A 242 -38.08 2.21 -8.03
N ILE A 243 -38.34 1.39 -7.01
CA ILE A 243 -37.30 0.67 -6.25
C ILE A 243 -36.86 -0.60 -7.01
N CYS A 244 -37.72 -1.10 -7.90
CA CYS A 244 -37.64 -2.43 -8.50
C CYS A 244 -37.15 -2.46 -9.95
N ASP A 245 -36.83 -1.30 -10.52
CA ASP A 245 -36.30 -1.18 -11.88
C ASP A 245 -34.78 -1.38 -11.95
#